data_AF-A0A3M1KLB9-F1
#
_entry.id   AF-A0A3M1KLB9-F1
#
_cell.length_a   1.000
_cell.length_b   1.000
_cell.length_c   1.000
_cell.angle_alpha   90.00
_cell.angle_beta   90.00
_cell.angle_gamma   90.00
#
_symmetry.space_group_name_H-M   'P 1'
#
loop_
_entity.id
_entity.type
_entity.pdbx_description
1 polymer ?
#
loop_
_entity_poly.entity_id
_entity_poly.type
_entity_poly.pdbx_seq_one_letter_code
_entity_poly.pdbx_strand_id
1 'polypeptide(L)'
;MTGWFDLHVRFAVDGLAAQRGRSLLTMLGIAIGTASVVGVVSIGLVGRAYVIRQIEGVGSNLIYAYGSGEGVNPEELTFDDAAALEAAVRGVSGVAPVLVDTQTLSIRGRPRAI
;
A
#
# COMPACT_ATOMS: atom_id res chain seq x y z
N MET A 1 -34.32 -41.91 12.49
CA MET A 1 -33.61 -41.74 11.19
C MET A 1 -32.18 -41.18 11.33
N THR A 2 -31.68 -40.89 12.54
CA THR A 2 -30.33 -40.31 12.77
C THR A 2 -29.23 -41.33 13.09
N GLY A 3 -29.56 -42.57 13.46
CA GLY A 3 -28.59 -43.57 13.92
C GLY A 3 -27.66 -44.15 12.84
N TRP A 4 -28.04 -44.07 11.56
CA TRP A 4 -27.20 -44.57 10.46
C TRP A 4 -25.95 -43.71 10.24
N PHE A 5 -26.04 -42.38 10.42
CA PHE A 5 -24.89 -41.48 10.31
C PHE A 5 -23.86 -41.73 11.41
N ASP A 6 -24.31 -41.90 12.64
CA ASP A 6 -23.43 -42.22 13.78
C ASP A 6 -22.67 -43.54 13.56
N LEU A 7 -23.35 -44.55 13.02
CA LEU A 7 -22.76 -45.85 12.73
C LEU A 7 -21.68 -45.76 11.64
N HIS A 8 -21.90 -44.96 10.60
CA HIS A 8 -20.91 -44.72 9.55
C HIS A 8 -19.70 -43.92 10.05
N VAL A 9 -19.90 -42.89 10.87
CA VAL A 9 -18.80 -42.11 11.47
C VAL A 9 -17.97 -42.99 12.38
N ARG A 10 -18.61 -43.79 13.24
CA ARG A 10 -17.90 -44.72 14.14
C ARG A 10 -17.09 -45.75 13.37
N PHE A 11 -17.67 -46.33 12.32
CA PHE A 11 -16.96 -47.27 11.42
C PHE A 11 -15.74 -46.62 10.74
N ALA A 12 -15.85 -45.37 10.29
CA ALA A 12 -14.74 -44.64 9.69
C ALA A 12 -13.61 -44.34 10.69
N VAL A 13 -13.96 -43.94 11.92
CA VAL A 13 -13.00 -43.70 13.01
C VAL A 13 -12.29 -44.99 13.42
N ASP A 14 -13.02 -46.10 13.54
CA ASP A 14 -12.44 -47.41 13.84
C ASP A 14 -11.46 -47.85 12.75
N GLY A 15 -11.80 -47.62 11.47
CA GLY A 15 -10.90 -47.87 10.34
C GLY A 15 -9.63 -47.00 10.35
N LEU A 16 -9.73 -45.73 10.74
CA LEU A 16 -8.58 -44.83 10.91
C LEU A 16 -7.69 -45.28 12.08
N ALA A 17 -8.30 -45.73 13.19
CA ALA A 17 -7.62 -46.20 14.39
C ALA A 17 -6.93 -47.55 14.22
N ALA A 18 -7.38 -48.38 13.28
CA ALA A 18 -6.75 -49.66 12.93
C ALA A 18 -5.39 -49.49 12.25
N GLN A 19 -5.16 -48.38 11.53
CA GLN A 19 -3.92 -48.09 10.81
C GLN A 19 -3.34 -46.73 11.20
N ARG A 20 -2.96 -46.61 12.49
CA ARG A 20 -2.54 -45.35 13.13
C ARG A 20 -1.39 -44.65 12.41
N GLY A 21 -0.36 -45.39 12.00
CA GLY A 21 0.83 -44.81 11.37
C GLY A 21 0.52 -44.15 10.01
N ARG A 22 -0.19 -44.87 9.13
CA ARG A 22 -0.54 -44.35 7.80
C ARG A 22 -1.50 -43.17 7.89
N SER A 23 -2.55 -43.29 8.70
CA SER A 23 -3.56 -42.24 8.88
C SER A 23 -2.97 -40.96 9.46
N LEU A 24 -2.07 -41.10 10.45
CA LEU A 24 -1.40 -39.95 11.07
C LEU A 24 -0.48 -39.23 10.09
N LEU A 25 0.30 -39.96 9.28
CA LEU A 25 1.18 -39.36 8.29
C LEU A 25 0.42 -38.62 7.18
N THR A 26 -0.72 -39.17 6.73
CA THR A 26 -1.58 -38.50 5.74
C THR A 26 -2.23 -37.23 6.29
N MET A 27 -2.72 -37.27 7.53
CA MET A 27 -3.30 -36.10 8.18
C MET A 27 -2.26 -35.01 8.39
N LEU A 28 -1.06 -35.39 8.83
CA LEU A 28 0.06 -34.48 9.02
C LEU A 28 0.46 -33.82 7.69
N GLY A 29 0.55 -34.59 6.61
CA GLY A 29 0.88 -34.07 5.28
C GLY A 29 -0.12 -33.02 4.79
N ILE A 30 -1.42 -33.30 4.93
CA ILE A 30 -2.48 -32.36 4.54
C ILE A 30 -2.47 -31.11 5.43
N ALA A 31 -2.29 -31.27 6.75
CA ALA A 31 -2.25 -30.15 7.69
C ALA A 31 -1.07 -29.21 7.41
N ILE A 32 0.14 -29.74 7.27
CA ILE A 32 1.34 -28.94 6.97
C ILE A 32 1.24 -28.34 5.56
N GLY A 33 0.77 -29.11 4.58
CA GLY A 33 0.63 -28.64 3.20
C GLY A 33 -0.32 -27.45 3.08
N THR A 34 -1.52 -27.56 3.64
CA THR A 34 -2.50 -26.47 3.64
C THR A 34 -2.04 -25.28 4.47
N ALA A 35 -1.43 -25.50 5.64
CA ALA A 35 -0.90 -24.43 6.48
C ALA A 35 0.21 -23.63 5.77
N SER A 36 1.13 -24.30 5.09
CA SER A 36 2.21 -23.64 4.33
C SER A 36 1.66 -22.74 3.23
N VAL A 37 0.71 -23.24 2.44
CA VAL A 37 0.10 -22.46 1.35
C VAL A 37 -0.63 -21.24 1.88
N VAL A 38 -1.46 -21.42 2.92
CA VAL A 38 -2.17 -20.29 3.55
C VAL A 38 -1.19 -19.27 4.13
N GLY A 39 -0.10 -19.72 4.76
CA GLY A 39 0.94 -18.84 5.30
C GLY A 39 1.61 -17.99 4.23
N VAL A 40 2.10 -18.60 3.15
CA VAL A 40 2.76 -17.90 2.04
C VAL A 40 1.82 -16.90 1.38
N VAL A 41 0.57 -17.29 1.10
CA VAL A 41 -0.43 -16.39 0.49
C VAL A 41 -0.74 -15.22 1.41
N SER A 42 -0.91 -15.47 2.71
CA SER A 42 -1.19 -14.42 3.69
C SER A 42 -0.06 -13.41 3.78
N ILE A 43 1.20 -13.89 3.86
CA ILE A 43 2.38 -13.02 3.89
C ILE A 43 2.49 -12.20 2.60
N GLY A 44 2.25 -12.82 1.43
CA GLY A 44 2.29 -12.12 0.15
C GLY A 44 1.26 -10.99 0.04
N LEU A 45 0.03 -11.25 0.45
CA LEU A 45 -1.05 -10.26 0.45
C LEU A 45 -0.76 -9.11 1.41
N VAL A 46 -0.32 -9.42 2.64
CA VAL A 46 0.01 -8.41 3.65
C VAL A 46 1.23 -7.59 3.22
N GLY A 47 2.28 -8.23 2.72
CA GLY A 47 3.51 -7.58 2.25
C GLY A 47 3.24 -6.64 1.09
N ARG A 48 2.44 -7.06 0.10
CA ARG A 48 2.01 -6.18 -1.01
C ARG A 48 1.30 -4.94 -0.48
N ALA A 49 0.32 -5.11 0.40
CA ALA A 49 -0.44 -4.00 0.97
C ALA A 49 0.46 -3.07 1.80
N TYR A 50 1.45 -3.62 2.51
CA TYR A 50 2.43 -2.82 3.25
C TYR A 50 3.27 -1.95 2.31
N VAL A 51 3.83 -2.54 1.25
CA VAL A 51 4.65 -1.80 0.28
C VAL A 51 3.84 -0.70 -0.41
N ILE A 52 2.61 -0.99 -0.83
CA ILE A 52 1.72 0.02 -1.43
C ILE A 52 1.49 1.18 -0.45
N ARG A 53 1.16 0.89 0.82
CA ARG A 53 0.96 1.94 1.83
C ARG A 53 2.22 2.78 2.08
N GLN A 54 3.40 2.17 2.06
CA GLN A 54 4.64 2.91 2.19
C GLN A 54 4.86 3.85 0.99
N ILE A 55 4.57 3.40 -0.22
CA ILE A 55 4.66 4.22 -1.43
C ILE A 55 3.62 5.35 -1.40
N GLU A 56 2.37 5.05 -1.06
CA GLU A 56 1.30 6.04 -0.92
C GLU A 56 1.62 7.07 0.16
N GLY A 57 2.20 6.65 1.29
CA GLY A 57 2.60 7.52 2.39
C GLY A 57 3.73 8.50 2.05
N VAL A 58 4.57 8.18 1.04
CA VAL A 58 5.56 9.12 0.51
C VAL A 58 4.93 10.18 -0.41
N GLY A 59 3.68 9.98 -0.84
CA GLY A 59 2.97 10.87 -1.77
C GLY A 59 3.04 10.34 -3.19
N SER A 60 2.28 9.29 -3.50
CA SER A 60 2.28 8.64 -4.82
C SER A 60 1.37 9.33 -5.86
N ASN A 61 0.66 10.39 -5.47
CA ASN A 61 -0.27 11.13 -6.32
C ASN A 61 -0.05 12.65 -6.22
N LEU A 62 1.21 13.07 -6.30
CA LEU A 62 1.59 14.49 -6.27
C LEU A 62 1.75 15.02 -7.69
N ILE A 63 1.14 16.16 -7.96
CA ILE A 63 1.32 16.93 -9.21
C ILE A 63 1.95 18.26 -8.84
N TYR A 64 3.09 18.57 -9.44
CA TYR A 64 3.76 19.86 -9.28
C TYR A 64 3.35 20.79 -10.43
N ALA A 65 2.73 21.91 -10.09
CA ALA A 65 2.45 22.98 -11.02
C ALA A 65 3.42 24.13 -10.74
N TYR A 66 4.00 24.67 -11.82
CA TYR A 66 4.88 25.83 -11.76
C TYR A 66 4.26 26.93 -12.61
N GLY A 67 4.34 28.18 -12.16
CA GLY A 67 3.98 29.33 -12.99
C GLY A 67 4.91 29.39 -14.20
N SER A 68 4.36 29.26 -15.41
CA SER A 68 5.14 29.38 -16.64
C SER A 68 5.17 30.84 -17.07
N GLY A 69 6.27 31.54 -16.77
CA GLY A 69 6.52 32.86 -17.31
C GLY A 69 7.89 32.94 -17.98
N GLU A 70 7.95 32.87 -19.29
CA GLU A 70 9.11 33.36 -20.05
C GLU A 70 8.93 34.88 -20.27
N GLY A 71 9.66 35.72 -19.51
CA GLY A 71 9.62 37.17 -19.68
C GLY A 71 10.02 37.97 -18.43
N VAL A 72 10.00 39.31 -18.55
CA VAL A 72 10.42 40.30 -17.51
C VAL A 72 9.39 40.45 -16.37
N ASN A 73 8.30 39.69 -16.38
CA ASN A 73 7.38 39.57 -15.24
C ASN A 73 6.65 38.22 -15.33
N PRO A 74 7.26 37.12 -14.87
CA PRO A 74 6.58 35.83 -14.83
C PRO A 74 5.33 35.97 -13.96
N GLU A 75 4.18 35.48 -14.44
CA GLU A 75 2.95 35.49 -13.65
C GLU A 75 3.14 34.56 -12.46
N GLU A 76 3.27 35.14 -11.28
CA GLU A 76 3.47 34.41 -10.04
C GLU A 76 2.15 33.74 -9.63
N LEU A 77 2.23 32.46 -9.29
CA LEU A 77 1.08 31.73 -8.74
C LEU A 77 0.69 32.38 -7.41
N THR A 78 -0.57 32.80 -7.30
CA THR A 78 -1.11 33.43 -6.10
C THR A 78 -1.83 32.39 -5.22
N PHE A 79 -1.98 32.67 -3.93
CA PHE A 79 -2.76 31.81 -3.02
C PHE A 79 -4.21 31.61 -3.48
N ASP A 80 -4.79 32.57 -4.19
CA ASP A 80 -6.13 32.48 -4.77
C ASP A 80 -6.20 31.41 -5.88
N ASP A 81 -5.12 31.22 -6.64
CA ASP A 81 -5.03 30.17 -7.67
C ASP A 81 -5.03 28.78 -7.02
N ALA A 82 -4.39 28.63 -5.86
CA ALA A 82 -4.40 27.38 -5.11
C ALA A 82 -5.83 27.01 -4.64
N ALA A 83 -6.57 27.99 -4.13
CA ALA A 83 -7.97 27.80 -3.73
C ALA A 83 -8.89 27.52 -4.94
N ALA A 84 -8.65 28.19 -6.07
CA ALA A 84 -9.38 27.95 -7.30
C ALA A 84 -9.13 26.54 -7.85
N LEU A 85 -7.88 26.04 -7.80
CA LEU A 85 -7.53 24.68 -8.23
C LEU A 85 -8.20 23.61 -7.37
N GLU A 86 -8.25 23.79 -6.05
CA GLU A 86 -8.94 22.88 -5.14
C GLU A 86 -10.46 22.83 -5.42
N ALA A 87 -11.07 23.97 -5.72
CA ALA A 87 -12.51 24.05 -5.98
C ALA A 87 -12.92 23.60 -7.40
N ALA A 88 -12.09 23.88 -8.42
CA ALA A 88 -12.44 23.65 -9.81
C ALA A 88 -12.05 22.26 -10.33
N VAL A 89 -10.98 21.65 -9.79
CA VAL A 89 -10.45 20.38 -10.30
C VAL A 89 -10.98 19.19 -9.49
N ARG A 90 -11.90 18.43 -10.09
CA ARG A 90 -12.41 17.19 -9.49
C ARG A 90 -11.31 16.13 -9.44
N GLY A 91 -10.97 15.68 -8.24
CA GLY A 91 -9.94 14.65 -8.01
C GLY A 91 -8.69 15.15 -7.26
N VAL A 92 -8.59 16.47 -7.04
CA VAL A 92 -7.59 17.03 -6.13
C VAL A 92 -8.10 16.91 -4.70
N SER A 93 -7.36 16.20 -3.84
CA SER A 93 -7.70 16.04 -2.42
C SER A 93 -7.14 17.15 -1.53
N GLY A 94 -6.21 17.95 -2.05
CA GLY A 94 -5.62 19.09 -1.37
C GLY A 94 -4.54 19.76 -2.23
N VAL A 95 -4.33 21.05 -1.99
CA VAL A 95 -3.29 21.85 -2.64
C VAL A 95 -2.40 22.46 -1.56
N ALA A 96 -1.08 22.39 -1.74
CA ALA A 96 -0.11 22.99 -0.84
C ALA A 96 0.76 24.00 -1.61
N PRO A 97 0.68 25.31 -1.30
CA PRO A 97 1.55 26.30 -1.92
C PRO A 97 2.98 26.14 -1.38
N VAL A 98 3.96 26.12 -2.29
CA VAL A 98 5.39 26.01 -1.96
C VAL A 98 6.08 27.29 -2.40
N LEU A 99 6.68 28.01 -1.46
CA LEU A 99 7.50 29.18 -1.74
C LEU A 99 8.97 28.79 -1.69
N VAL A 100 9.68 29.03 -2.78
CA VAL A 100 11.13 28.83 -2.87
C VAL A 100 11.78 30.20 -2.99
N ASP A 101 12.40 30.69 -1.91
CA ASP A 101 13.17 31.94 -1.89
C ASP A 101 14.67 31.63 -2.06
N THR A 102 15.30 32.26 -3.06
CA THR A 102 16.74 32.13 -3.31
C THR A 102 17.41 33.46 -2.98
N GLN A 103 17.93 33.60 -1.77
CA GLN A 103 18.60 34.82 -1.34
C GLN A 103 20.04 34.88 -1.84
N THR A 104 20.36 35.90 -2.63
CA THR A 104 21.75 36.17 -3.06
C THR A 104 22.44 37.06 -2.05
N LEU A 105 23.32 36.48 -1.23
CA LEU A 105 24.15 37.26 -0.31
C LEU A 105 25.32 37.90 -1.08
N SER A 106 25.36 39.23 -1.12
CA SER A 106 26.47 40.00 -1.68
C SER A 106 27.58 40.16 -0.64
N ILE A 107 28.66 39.39 -0.78
CA ILE A 107 29.89 39.64 -0.03
C ILE A 107 30.81 40.48 -0.92
N ARG A 108 31.12 41.71 -0.49
CA ARG A 108 32.06 42.62 -1.17
C ARG A 108 31.65 42.99 -2.60
N GLY A 109 30.35 43.22 -2.84
CA GLY A 109 29.85 43.72 -4.13
C GLY A 109 29.88 42.69 -5.26
N ARG A 110 30.10 41.41 -4.96
CA ARG A 110 29.95 40.31 -5.93
C ARG A 110 28.79 39.42 -5.52
N PRO A 111 27.71 39.34 -6.32
CA PRO A 111 26.65 38.39 -6.07
C PRO A 111 27.18 36.96 -6.23
N ARG A 112 26.98 36.11 -5.22
CA ARG A 112 27.16 34.66 -5.32
C ARG A 112 25.80 34.00 -5.02
N ALA A 113 25.33 33.18 -5.95
CA ALA A 113 24.20 32.30 -5.73
C ALA A 113 24.63 31.17 -4.78
N ILE A 114 23.75 30.80 -3.85
CA ILE A 114 23.85 29.59 -3.03
C ILE A 114 22.78 28.63 -3.56
#